data_AF-J9XV11-F1
#
_entry.id   AF-J9XV11-F1
#
_cell.length_a   1.000
_cell.length_b   1.000
_cell.length_c   1.000
_cell.angle_alpha   90.00
_cell.angle_beta   90.00
_cell.angle_gamma   90.00
#
_symmetry.space_group_name_H-M   'P 1'
#
loop_
_entity.id
_entity.type
_entity.pdbx_description
1 polymer ?
#
loop_
_entity_poly.entity_id
_entity_poly.type
_entity_poly.pdbx_seq_one_letter_code
_entity_poly.pdbx_strand_id
1 'polypeptide(L)'
;LGDQRQPVVRADAADVHHGRDRQRRQARQRQPGLLLGDPARPRRRERVRLRRHQRHLLQARAAAHRRHPLRVADRGRPHVDPLHKGGFVSYYVNLPLVIGDAPTTVASRQLQFLRWVKGSIQLWWAQFYNPPKRMVIGDAPPELPKEERPGGIMLTLFALDTMTWPLSAISALIYMFCALVFVYFGEAPAKANDPFNTSSFLWVFLPYLCLRMLNNWIALQGVKSSSIWVAQEVWYSGAFTAFLGILDALYEKFMGTGLTGWKSTGEGTRTTKIEYFNIIVSALLIFGIIIRLIIFLADSDDRLAAFGSAFFAGVILIQLWPMVSMSLYELLINEYKPSDEKKELGRFKIPNWLI
;
A
#
# COMPACT_ATOMS: atom_id res chain seq x y z
N LEU A 1 24.79 -16.06 69.76
CA LEU A 1 23.54 -15.71 70.45
C LEU A 1 22.51 -15.30 69.39
N GLY A 2 21.50 -16.05 68.97
CA GLY A 2 21.15 -17.48 68.98
C GLY A 2 20.45 -17.73 67.62
N ASP A 3 20.75 -18.78 66.86
CA ASP A 3 20.29 -20.16 66.99
C ASP A 3 18.77 -20.30 67.21
N GLN A 4 18.01 -20.62 66.15
CA GLN A 4 16.95 -21.62 66.20
C GLN A 4 16.74 -22.28 64.82
N ARG A 5 16.52 -23.59 64.89
CA ARG A 5 16.63 -24.62 63.85
C ARG A 5 15.36 -24.81 63.03
N GLN A 6 15.56 -25.38 61.84
CA GLN A 6 14.54 -26.02 60.99
C GLN A 6 13.83 -27.19 61.70
N PRO A 7 12.75 -27.70 61.07
CA PRO A 7 12.72 -29.13 60.80
C PRO A 7 12.55 -29.45 59.31
N VAL A 8 13.34 -30.46 58.92
CA VAL A 8 13.34 -31.19 57.66
C VAL A 8 12.16 -32.18 57.67
N VAL A 9 11.40 -32.25 56.58
CA VAL A 9 10.60 -33.42 56.23
C VAL A 9 10.93 -33.81 54.78
N ARG A 10 11.58 -34.97 54.65
CA ARG A 10 11.75 -35.74 53.41
C ARG A 10 10.43 -36.44 53.08
N ALA A 11 10.04 -36.45 51.81
CA ALA A 11 9.23 -37.51 51.22
C ALA A 11 9.49 -37.58 49.70
N ASP A 12 10.38 -38.50 49.36
CA ASP A 12 10.37 -39.45 48.24
C ASP A 12 9.84 -39.06 46.85
N ALA A 13 10.78 -39.10 45.91
CA ALA A 13 10.57 -39.23 44.49
C ALA A 13 10.12 -40.65 44.14
N ALA A 14 8.82 -40.84 43.90
CA ALA A 14 8.26 -41.93 43.10
C ALA A 14 6.77 -41.67 42.85
N ASP A 15 6.39 -41.10 41.69
CA ASP A 15 5.11 -41.37 40.99
C ASP A 15 4.81 -40.33 39.91
N VAL A 16 5.41 -40.50 38.72
CA VAL A 16 4.93 -39.81 37.49
C VAL A 16 4.73 -40.79 36.33
N HIS A 17 4.90 -42.10 36.54
CA HIS A 17 4.78 -43.12 35.47
C HIS A 17 3.51 -43.97 35.47
N HIS A 18 2.46 -43.62 36.23
CA HIS A 18 1.20 -44.39 36.27
C HIS A 18 -0.08 -43.65 35.85
N GLY A 19 0.05 -42.47 35.24
CA GLY A 19 -1.09 -41.69 34.71
C GLY A 19 -1.47 -41.95 33.24
N ARG A 20 -0.60 -42.57 32.42
CA ARG A 20 -0.81 -42.70 30.96
C ARG A 20 -1.43 -44.01 30.48
N ASP A 21 -1.48 -45.05 31.31
CA ASP A 21 -2.00 -46.38 30.92
C ASP A 21 -3.45 -46.68 31.35
N ARG A 22 -4.04 -45.85 32.22
CA ARG A 22 -5.46 -46.00 32.61
C ARG A 22 -6.45 -45.32 31.65
N GLN A 23 -6.02 -44.33 30.87
CA GLN A 23 -6.88 -43.71 29.85
C GLN A 23 -6.96 -44.50 28.54
N ARG A 24 -6.03 -45.45 28.28
CA ARG A 24 -6.07 -46.32 27.09
C ARG A 24 -6.87 -47.61 27.27
N ARG A 25 -7.25 -47.98 28.50
CA ARG A 25 -8.02 -49.22 28.79
C ARG A 25 -9.52 -49.01 28.99
N GLN A 26 -10.01 -47.78 29.14
CA GLN A 26 -11.45 -47.50 29.20
C GLN A 26 -12.12 -47.25 27.83
N ALA A 27 -11.35 -47.17 26.74
CA ALA A 27 -11.88 -46.96 25.39
C ALA A 27 -12.16 -48.26 24.59
N ARG A 28 -12.04 -49.45 25.20
CA ARG A 28 -12.10 -50.74 24.48
C ARG A 28 -13.20 -51.72 24.88
N GLN A 29 -14.16 -51.34 25.73
CA GLN A 29 -15.30 -52.19 26.02
C GLN A 29 -16.59 -51.38 26.07
N ARG A 30 -17.30 -51.34 24.94
CA ARG A 30 -18.76 -51.29 24.79
C ARG A 30 -19.12 -51.03 23.32
N GLN A 31 -19.36 -52.11 22.59
CA GLN A 31 -20.37 -52.13 21.54
C GLN A 31 -21.19 -53.42 21.73
N PRO A 32 -22.51 -53.33 21.57
CA PRO A 32 -23.17 -54.32 20.75
C PRO A 32 -23.97 -53.65 19.62
N GLY A 33 -23.62 -54.04 18.39
CA GLY A 33 -24.51 -54.28 17.27
C GLY A 33 -25.53 -53.21 16.87
N LEU A 34 -25.14 -52.33 15.95
CA LEU A 34 -26.06 -51.88 14.89
C LEU A 34 -25.26 -51.75 13.58
N LEU A 35 -25.63 -52.57 12.60
CA LEU A 35 -25.07 -52.60 11.25
C LEU A 35 -25.25 -51.23 10.56
N LEU A 36 -24.17 -50.45 10.43
CA LEU A 36 -24.13 -49.31 9.50
C LEU A 36 -22.76 -49.22 8.83
N GLY A 37 -22.81 -48.97 7.52
CA GLY A 37 -21.74 -49.23 6.57
C GLY A 37 -20.52 -48.31 6.68
N ASP A 38 -19.41 -48.89 6.25
CA ASP A 38 -18.09 -48.33 5.99
C ASP A 38 -18.12 -46.96 5.26
N PRO A 39 -17.53 -45.87 5.83
CA PRO A 39 -17.63 -44.53 5.26
C PRO A 39 -16.61 -44.25 4.13
N ALA A 40 -15.85 -45.25 3.67
CA ALA A 40 -14.72 -45.02 2.75
C ALA A 40 -14.97 -45.36 1.27
N ARG A 41 -16.21 -45.51 0.79
CA ARG A 41 -16.50 -45.66 -0.65
C ARG A 41 -17.84 -45.05 -1.05
N PRO A 42 -17.88 -44.00 -1.91
CA PRO A 42 -19.14 -43.57 -2.52
C PRO A 42 -19.65 -44.72 -3.39
N ARG A 43 -20.84 -45.24 -3.04
CA ARG A 43 -21.51 -46.30 -3.81
C ARG A 43 -21.59 -45.86 -5.26
N ARG A 44 -21.26 -46.76 -6.20
CA ARG A 44 -21.11 -46.50 -7.65
C ARG A 44 -22.26 -45.69 -8.26
N ARG A 45 -23.47 -45.77 -7.69
CA ARG A 45 -24.67 -45.01 -8.09
C ARG A 45 -24.60 -43.50 -7.77
N GLU A 46 -23.91 -43.12 -6.70
CA GLU A 46 -23.77 -41.74 -6.23
C GLU A 46 -22.74 -40.96 -7.07
N ARG A 47 -21.64 -41.63 -7.48
CA ARG A 47 -20.70 -41.08 -8.47
C ARG A 47 -21.35 -40.84 -9.82
N VAL A 48 -22.31 -41.68 -10.22
CA VAL A 48 -23.07 -41.50 -11.48
C VAL A 48 -24.05 -40.33 -11.37
N ARG A 49 -24.71 -40.14 -10.23
CA ARG A 49 -25.56 -38.96 -9.97
C ARG A 49 -24.76 -37.66 -9.95
N LEU A 50 -23.63 -37.62 -9.25
CA LEU A 50 -22.74 -36.46 -9.21
C LEU A 50 -22.15 -36.12 -10.59
N ARG A 51 -21.76 -37.14 -11.38
CA ARG A 51 -21.31 -36.93 -12.76
C ARG A 51 -22.42 -36.46 -13.69
N ARG A 52 -23.66 -36.92 -13.52
CA ARG A 52 -24.82 -36.40 -14.27
C ARG A 52 -25.13 -34.96 -13.89
N HIS A 53 -25.07 -34.61 -12.61
CA HIS A 53 -25.31 -33.25 -12.14
C HIS A 53 -24.24 -32.27 -12.64
N GLN A 54 -22.95 -32.66 -12.59
CA GLN A 54 -21.87 -31.89 -13.19
C GLN A 54 -22.00 -31.74 -14.71
N ARG A 55 -22.45 -32.79 -15.42
CA ARG A 55 -22.70 -32.71 -16.87
C ARG A 55 -23.87 -31.77 -17.19
N HIS A 56 -24.94 -31.77 -16.40
CA HIS A 56 -26.04 -30.83 -16.58
C HIS A 56 -25.62 -29.38 -16.28
N LEU A 57 -24.78 -29.15 -15.28
CA LEU A 57 -24.22 -27.82 -15.00
C LEU A 57 -23.28 -27.35 -16.11
N LEU A 58 -22.43 -28.24 -16.66
CA LEU A 58 -21.57 -27.93 -17.81
C LEU A 58 -22.37 -27.68 -19.08
N GLN A 59 -23.44 -28.44 -19.33
CA GLN A 59 -24.33 -28.22 -20.47
C GLN A 59 -25.17 -26.95 -20.31
N ALA A 60 -25.62 -26.62 -19.08
CA ALA A 60 -26.29 -25.35 -18.80
C ALA A 60 -25.34 -24.16 -19.00
N ARG A 61 -24.06 -24.29 -18.62
CA ARG A 61 -23.01 -23.28 -18.85
C ARG A 61 -22.66 -23.14 -20.33
N ALA A 62 -22.63 -24.25 -21.08
CA ALA A 62 -22.43 -24.25 -22.53
C ALA A 62 -23.65 -23.69 -23.29
N ALA A 63 -24.87 -23.90 -22.79
CA ALA A 63 -26.10 -23.35 -23.35
C ALA A 63 -26.25 -21.85 -23.05
N ALA A 64 -25.82 -21.39 -21.86
CA ALA A 64 -25.74 -19.97 -21.52
C ALA A 64 -24.76 -19.21 -22.42
N HIS A 65 -23.65 -19.84 -22.82
CA HIS A 65 -22.70 -19.27 -23.78
C HIS A 65 -23.20 -19.21 -25.24
N ARG A 66 -24.28 -19.92 -25.60
CA ARG A 66 -24.81 -19.98 -26.97
C ARG A 66 -26.01 -19.06 -27.23
N ARG A 67 -26.60 -18.41 -26.21
CA ARG A 67 -27.86 -17.65 -26.36
C ARG A 67 -27.74 -16.14 -26.57
N HIS A 68 -26.53 -15.59 -26.62
CA HIS A 68 -26.33 -14.26 -27.17
C HIS A 68 -25.31 -14.33 -28.30
N PRO A 69 -25.71 -14.22 -29.58
CA PRO A 69 -24.76 -13.84 -30.60
C PRO A 69 -24.25 -12.45 -30.19
N LEU A 70 -23.03 -12.42 -29.65
CA LEU A 70 -22.28 -11.19 -29.48
C LEU A 70 -22.13 -10.61 -30.89
N ARG A 71 -23.03 -9.69 -31.25
CA ARG A 71 -22.76 -8.72 -32.31
C ARG A 71 -21.52 -7.96 -31.86
N VAL A 72 -20.38 -8.39 -32.36
CA VAL A 72 -19.15 -7.61 -32.32
C VAL A 72 -19.39 -6.44 -33.27
N ALA A 73 -20.01 -5.39 -32.74
CA ALA A 73 -20.00 -4.10 -33.40
C ALA A 73 -18.58 -3.58 -33.28
N ASP A 74 -17.84 -3.70 -34.38
CA ASP A 74 -16.56 -3.07 -34.57
C ASP A 74 -16.79 -1.56 -34.67
N ARG A 75 -16.76 -0.86 -33.54
CA ARG A 75 -16.81 0.60 -33.49
C ARG A 75 -15.98 1.12 -32.33
N GLY A 76 -14.84 1.70 -32.69
CA GLY A 76 -14.22 2.79 -31.95
C GLY A 76 -13.45 2.37 -30.70
N ARG A 77 -12.28 2.99 -30.55
CA ARG A 77 -11.33 2.80 -29.44
C ARG A 77 -12.08 2.77 -28.11
N PRO A 78 -11.97 1.69 -27.33
CA PRO A 78 -12.57 1.72 -26.02
C PRO A 78 -11.82 2.74 -25.13
N HIS A 79 -12.51 3.29 -24.15
CA HIS A 79 -11.92 4.24 -23.22
C HIS A 79 -12.46 3.93 -21.85
N VAL A 80 -11.67 4.27 -20.85
CA VAL A 80 -11.91 3.99 -19.44
C VAL A 80 -13.20 4.64 -18.91
N ASP A 81 -13.66 5.67 -19.61
CA ASP A 81 -14.88 6.37 -19.28
C ASP A 81 -15.90 6.30 -20.42
N PRO A 82 -16.53 5.12 -20.62
CA PRO A 82 -17.49 4.92 -21.68
C PRO A 82 -18.74 5.78 -21.50
N LEU A 83 -19.07 6.17 -20.25
CA LEU A 83 -20.22 7.02 -19.96
C LEU A 83 -19.95 8.48 -20.34
N HIS A 84 -18.84 9.08 -19.89
CA HIS A 84 -18.56 10.46 -20.27
C HIS A 84 -18.32 10.62 -21.78
N LYS A 85 -17.73 9.63 -22.45
CA LYS A 85 -17.65 9.61 -23.93
C LYS A 85 -18.97 9.29 -24.62
N GLY A 86 -19.90 8.65 -23.93
CA GLY A 86 -21.29 8.47 -24.33
C GLY A 86 -22.12 9.75 -24.21
N GLY A 87 -21.54 10.85 -23.73
CA GLY A 87 -22.21 12.14 -23.57
C GLY A 87 -22.86 12.34 -22.21
N PHE A 88 -22.68 11.40 -21.28
CA PHE A 88 -23.16 11.55 -19.90
C PHE A 88 -22.32 12.58 -19.14
N VAL A 89 -22.99 13.32 -18.26
CA VAL A 89 -22.38 14.36 -17.41
C VAL A 89 -22.42 13.90 -15.96
N SER A 90 -21.30 14.05 -15.26
CA SER A 90 -21.23 13.80 -13.81
C SER A 90 -21.38 15.11 -13.04
N TYR A 91 -22.09 15.06 -11.93
CA TYR A 91 -22.14 16.14 -10.96
C TYR A 91 -21.49 15.67 -9.66
N TYR A 92 -20.50 16.43 -9.17
CA TYR A 92 -19.89 16.18 -7.87
C TYR A 92 -20.55 17.08 -6.82
N VAL A 93 -21.15 16.47 -5.81
CA VAL A 93 -21.78 17.19 -4.69
C VAL A 93 -20.96 16.94 -3.44
N ASN A 94 -20.34 17.99 -2.90
CA ASN A 94 -19.46 17.91 -1.73
C ASN A 94 -20.26 17.89 -0.42
N LEU A 95 -21.08 16.85 -0.21
CA LEU A 95 -21.83 16.61 1.01
C LEU A 95 -21.40 15.26 1.62
N PRO A 96 -21.20 15.17 2.96
CA PRO A 96 -20.82 13.93 3.62
C PRO A 96 -22.04 13.00 3.75
N LEU A 97 -22.47 12.41 2.64
CA LEU A 97 -23.66 11.55 2.56
C LEU A 97 -23.39 10.11 3.01
N VAL A 98 -22.13 9.69 3.03
CA VAL A 98 -21.70 8.34 3.42
C VAL A 98 -20.47 8.46 4.32
N ILE A 99 -20.45 7.69 5.40
CA ILE A 99 -19.30 7.55 6.30
C ILE A 99 -18.79 6.12 6.14
N GLY A 100 -17.50 5.99 5.84
CA GLY A 100 -16.84 4.69 5.67
C GLY A 100 -15.64 4.56 6.60
N ASP A 101 -15.29 3.32 6.90
CA ASP A 101 -14.12 3.01 7.74
C ASP A 101 -12.82 3.17 6.95
N ALA A 102 -11.87 3.88 7.53
CA ALA A 102 -10.53 4.04 6.99
C ALA A 102 -9.58 2.95 7.52
N PRO A 103 -8.51 2.58 6.78
CA PRO A 103 -7.50 1.67 7.31
C PRO A 103 -6.85 2.27 8.56
N THR A 104 -6.76 1.48 9.63
CA THR A 104 -6.24 1.92 10.94
C THR A 104 -4.75 1.59 11.15
N THR A 105 -4.14 0.79 10.26
CA THR A 105 -2.71 0.42 10.32
C THR A 105 -1.93 0.92 9.10
N VAL A 106 -0.63 1.16 9.27
CA VAL A 106 0.25 1.58 8.17
C VAL A 106 0.26 0.52 7.05
N ALA A 107 0.39 -0.76 7.41
CA ALA A 107 0.39 -1.85 6.45
C ALA A 107 -0.89 -1.92 5.61
N SER A 108 -2.06 -1.87 6.25
CA SER A 108 -3.34 -1.92 5.53
C SER A 108 -3.52 -0.71 4.62
N ARG A 109 -3.10 0.48 5.06
CA ARG A 109 -3.10 1.70 4.24
C ARG A 109 -2.16 1.58 3.03
N GLN A 110 -0.93 1.07 3.20
CA GLN A 110 0.02 0.86 2.11
C GLN A 110 -0.47 -0.17 1.10
N LEU A 111 -1.06 -1.28 1.54
CA LEU A 111 -1.65 -2.29 0.64
C LEU A 111 -2.87 -1.76 -0.13
N GLN A 112 -3.68 -0.90 0.49
CA GLN A 112 -4.73 -0.18 -0.22
C GLN A 112 -4.16 0.78 -1.26
N PHE A 113 -3.16 1.56 -0.89
CA PHE A 113 -2.50 2.50 -1.78
C PHE A 113 -1.84 1.81 -2.99
N LEU A 114 -1.15 0.69 -2.76
CA LEU A 114 -0.54 -0.13 -3.81
C LEU A 114 -1.57 -0.54 -4.86
N ARG A 115 -2.77 -0.96 -4.44
CA ARG A 115 -3.85 -1.34 -5.36
C ARG A 115 -4.41 -0.16 -6.15
N TRP A 116 -4.54 1.00 -5.53
CA TRP A 116 -4.93 2.22 -6.25
C TRP A 116 -3.92 2.56 -7.34
N VAL A 117 -2.63 2.50 -7.02
CA VAL A 117 -1.56 2.77 -7.99
C VAL A 117 -1.56 1.74 -9.12
N LYS A 118 -1.58 0.45 -8.78
CA LYS A 118 -1.66 -0.63 -9.77
C LYS A 118 -2.86 -0.44 -10.70
N GLY A 119 -4.04 -0.19 -10.13
CA GLY A 119 -5.26 0.08 -10.87
C GLY A 119 -5.14 1.29 -11.80
N SER A 120 -4.65 2.43 -11.30
CA SER A 120 -4.45 3.64 -12.11
C SER A 120 -3.52 3.41 -13.32
N ILE A 121 -2.41 2.68 -13.15
CA ILE A 121 -1.48 2.39 -14.25
C ILE A 121 -2.07 1.38 -15.24
N GLN A 122 -2.76 0.35 -14.77
CA GLN A 122 -3.47 -0.58 -15.65
C GLN A 122 -4.54 0.14 -16.46
N LEU A 123 -5.24 1.10 -15.83
CA LEU A 123 -6.26 1.92 -16.45
C LEU A 123 -5.69 2.86 -17.50
N TRP A 124 -4.59 3.54 -17.18
CA TRP A 124 -3.82 4.36 -18.11
C TRP A 124 -3.44 3.55 -19.35
N TRP A 125 -2.84 2.37 -19.15
CA TRP A 125 -2.41 1.50 -20.24
C TRP A 125 -3.60 0.98 -21.07
N ALA A 126 -4.70 0.65 -20.42
CA ALA A 126 -5.92 0.20 -21.07
C ALA A 126 -6.45 1.24 -22.05
N GLN A 127 -6.25 2.55 -21.82
CA GLN A 127 -6.66 3.59 -22.77
C GLN A 127 -6.00 3.46 -24.16
N PHE A 128 -4.80 2.89 -24.25
CA PHE A 128 -4.01 2.86 -25.48
C PHE A 128 -4.10 1.52 -26.23
N TYR A 129 -4.28 0.39 -25.54
CA TYR A 129 -4.05 -0.93 -26.13
C TYR A 129 -5.24 -1.90 -26.11
N ASN A 130 -5.89 -2.08 -24.97
CA ASN A 130 -7.06 -2.98 -24.85
C ASN A 130 -8.06 -2.44 -23.83
N PRO A 131 -8.80 -1.40 -24.21
CA PRO A 131 -9.71 -0.81 -23.25
C PRO A 131 -10.91 -1.73 -23.01
N PRO A 132 -11.39 -1.82 -21.77
CA PRO A 132 -12.38 -2.81 -21.39
C PRO A 132 -13.68 -2.59 -22.17
N LYS A 133 -14.14 -3.64 -22.86
CA LYS A 133 -15.29 -3.55 -23.78
C LYS A 133 -16.63 -3.31 -23.06
N ARG A 134 -16.70 -3.55 -21.74
CA ARG A 134 -17.83 -3.22 -20.85
C ARG A 134 -17.32 -3.07 -19.41
N MET A 135 -17.48 -1.90 -18.81
CA MET A 135 -17.43 -1.71 -17.34
C MET A 135 -18.76 -1.09 -16.91
N VAL A 136 -19.85 -1.85 -17.08
CA VAL A 136 -21.16 -1.43 -16.60
C VAL A 136 -21.72 -2.54 -15.73
N ILE A 137 -22.03 -2.19 -14.49
CA ILE A 137 -22.89 -3.01 -13.63
C ILE A 137 -24.32 -2.75 -14.15
N GLY A 138 -24.86 -3.65 -14.96
CA GLY A 138 -26.16 -3.51 -15.62
C GLY A 138 -26.07 -3.16 -17.10
N ASP A 139 -27.22 -2.80 -17.69
CA ASP A 139 -27.29 -2.34 -19.08
C ASP A 139 -26.76 -0.91 -19.19
N ALA A 140 -25.82 -0.68 -20.11
CA ALA A 140 -25.30 0.65 -20.38
C ALA A 140 -26.43 1.53 -20.96
N PRO A 141 -26.65 2.74 -20.43
CA PRO A 141 -27.58 3.66 -21.06
C PRO A 141 -27.09 4.01 -22.48
N PRO A 142 -28.01 4.23 -23.44
CA PRO A 142 -27.64 4.47 -24.83
C PRO A 142 -26.79 5.74 -24.96
N GLU A 143 -25.73 5.69 -25.76
CA GLU A 143 -24.88 6.85 -26.03
C GLU A 143 -25.67 7.97 -26.73
N LEU A 144 -25.39 9.22 -26.38
CA LEU A 144 -25.92 10.39 -27.09
C LEU A 144 -25.40 10.43 -28.55
N PRO A 145 -26.15 11.04 -29.48
CA PRO A 145 -25.67 11.36 -30.82
C PRO A 145 -24.31 12.06 -30.77
N LYS A 146 -23.42 11.79 -31.74
CA LYS A 146 -22.04 12.31 -31.73
C LYS A 146 -21.97 13.84 -31.68
N GLU A 147 -22.98 14.50 -32.26
CA GLU A 147 -23.13 15.96 -32.31
C GLU A 147 -23.49 16.58 -30.96
N GLU A 148 -24.11 15.81 -30.05
CA GLU A 148 -24.53 16.25 -28.73
C GLU A 148 -23.47 15.96 -27.64
N ARG A 149 -22.35 15.32 -28.02
CA ARG A 149 -21.30 14.95 -27.07
C ARG A 149 -20.39 16.14 -26.77
N PRO A 150 -20.10 16.43 -25.49
CA PRO A 150 -19.18 17.51 -25.12
C PRO A 150 -17.76 17.24 -25.64
N GLY A 151 -17.02 18.32 -25.92
CA GLY A 151 -15.64 18.26 -26.39
C GLY A 151 -14.74 17.47 -25.43
N GLY A 152 -13.94 16.55 -25.98
CA GLY A 152 -13.22 15.55 -25.17
C GLY A 152 -11.88 15.99 -24.59
N ILE A 153 -11.38 17.20 -24.88
CA ILE A 153 -10.00 17.59 -24.51
C ILE A 153 -9.85 17.69 -23.00
N MET A 154 -10.69 18.47 -22.31
CA MET A 154 -10.63 18.62 -20.85
C MET A 154 -10.87 17.29 -20.15
N LEU A 155 -11.84 16.50 -20.60
CA LEU A 155 -12.09 15.16 -20.08
C LEU A 155 -10.85 14.24 -20.23
N THR A 156 -10.14 14.36 -21.36
CA THR A 156 -8.90 13.61 -21.59
C THR A 156 -7.79 14.06 -20.65
N LEU A 157 -7.65 15.38 -20.42
CA LEU A 157 -6.67 15.91 -19.46
C LEU A 157 -6.98 15.44 -18.02
N PHE A 158 -8.24 15.50 -17.59
CA PHE A 158 -8.66 14.96 -16.28
C PHE A 158 -8.40 13.46 -16.15
N ALA A 159 -8.71 12.70 -17.19
CA ALA A 159 -8.46 11.26 -17.23
C ALA A 159 -6.96 10.95 -17.16
N LEU A 160 -6.12 11.71 -17.88
CA LEU A 160 -4.66 11.55 -17.85
C LEU A 160 -4.08 11.91 -16.49
N ASP A 161 -4.51 13.01 -15.88
CA ASP A 161 -4.06 13.44 -14.55
C ASP A 161 -4.39 12.37 -13.48
N THR A 162 -5.64 11.89 -13.49
CA THR A 162 -6.13 10.87 -12.54
C THR A 162 -5.51 9.47 -12.74
N MET A 163 -4.89 9.21 -13.89
CA MET A 163 -4.28 7.92 -14.19
C MET A 163 -2.76 7.94 -14.08
N THR A 164 -2.13 9.09 -14.34
CA THR A 164 -0.67 9.24 -14.33
C THR A 164 -0.11 9.82 -13.02
N TRP A 165 -0.96 10.28 -12.09
CA TRP A 165 -0.53 10.76 -10.78
C TRP A 165 0.46 9.83 -10.04
N PRO A 166 0.40 8.47 -10.13
CA PRO A 166 1.37 7.64 -9.43
C PRO A 166 2.79 7.80 -9.96
N LEU A 167 2.97 8.21 -11.22
CA LEU A 167 4.30 8.43 -11.81
C LEU A 167 5.07 9.54 -11.10
N SER A 168 4.36 10.48 -10.46
CA SER A 168 5.00 11.52 -9.63
C SER A 168 5.79 10.91 -8.45
N ALA A 169 5.45 9.70 -7.99
CA ALA A 169 6.19 9.02 -6.93
C ALA A 169 7.65 8.70 -7.32
N ILE A 170 7.92 8.51 -8.61
CA ILE A 170 9.29 8.30 -9.11
C ILE A 170 10.14 9.54 -8.81
N SER A 171 9.57 10.74 -8.97
CA SER A 171 10.29 11.98 -8.64
C SER A 171 10.57 12.11 -7.14
N ALA A 172 9.65 11.67 -6.26
CA ALA A 172 9.90 11.63 -4.83
C ALA A 172 11.06 10.68 -4.47
N LEU A 173 11.13 9.50 -5.10
CA LEU A 173 12.26 8.58 -4.91
C LEU A 173 13.58 9.17 -5.40
N ILE A 174 13.57 9.89 -6.53
CA ILE A 174 14.75 10.60 -7.03
C ILE A 174 15.18 11.68 -6.03
N TYR A 175 14.25 12.44 -5.44
CA TYR A 175 14.59 13.41 -4.39
C TYR A 175 15.24 12.75 -3.17
N MET A 176 14.70 11.62 -2.70
CA MET A 176 15.30 10.87 -1.59
C MET A 176 16.71 10.37 -1.93
N PHE A 177 16.88 9.83 -3.14
CA PHE A 177 18.19 9.37 -3.62
C PHE A 177 19.20 10.52 -3.71
N CYS A 178 18.81 11.64 -4.33
CA CYS A 178 19.62 12.85 -4.40
C CYS A 178 20.02 13.37 -3.01
N ALA A 179 19.12 13.32 -2.03
CA ALA A 179 19.41 13.73 -0.66
C ALA A 179 20.41 12.79 0.03
N LEU A 180 20.28 11.48 -0.17
CA LEU A 180 21.24 10.50 0.33
C LEU A 180 22.62 10.71 -0.32
N VAL A 181 22.69 10.88 -1.63
CA VAL A 181 23.96 11.16 -2.31
C VAL A 181 24.57 12.46 -1.78
N PHE A 182 23.78 13.53 -1.69
CA PHE A 182 24.30 14.83 -1.27
C PHE A 182 24.77 14.81 0.19
N VAL A 183 24.05 14.13 1.09
CA VAL A 183 24.42 14.07 2.51
C VAL A 183 25.66 13.20 2.77
N TYR A 184 25.92 12.16 1.97
CA TYR A 184 27.12 11.33 2.16
C TYR A 184 28.33 11.86 1.40
N PHE A 185 28.17 12.28 0.15
CA PHE A 185 29.30 12.70 -0.69
C PHE A 185 29.60 14.19 -0.63
N GLY A 186 28.65 15.05 -0.27
CA GLY A 186 28.87 16.50 -0.14
C GLY A 186 28.95 17.22 -1.48
N GLU A 187 28.93 16.46 -2.57
CA GLU A 187 28.76 16.96 -3.92
C GLU A 187 27.28 17.09 -4.26
N ALA A 188 26.88 18.21 -4.86
CA ALA A 188 25.55 18.35 -5.40
C ALA A 188 25.33 17.28 -6.50
N PRO A 189 24.18 16.58 -6.55
CA PRO A 189 23.93 15.50 -7.51
C PRO A 189 24.04 15.94 -8.98
N ALA A 190 23.83 17.23 -9.25
CA ALA A 190 24.20 17.85 -10.51
C ALA A 190 25.60 18.43 -10.36
N LYS A 191 26.60 17.81 -11.02
CA LYS A 191 27.93 18.40 -11.09
C LYS A 191 27.81 19.79 -11.69
N ALA A 192 28.23 20.74 -10.89
CA ALA A 192 28.42 22.11 -11.21
C ALA A 192 29.52 22.23 -12.28
N ASN A 193 29.17 22.09 -13.55
CA ASN A 193 30.05 22.50 -14.64
C ASN A 193 29.91 24.01 -14.80
N ASP A 194 31.04 24.70 -14.92
CA ASP A 194 31.14 26.13 -15.19
C ASP A 194 30.14 26.52 -16.31
N PRO A 195 29.18 27.44 -16.09
CA PRO A 195 29.10 28.48 -15.04
C PRO A 195 28.29 28.14 -13.78
N PHE A 196 27.76 26.92 -13.65
CA PHE A 196 26.95 26.56 -12.49
C PHE A 196 27.86 26.03 -11.39
N ASN A 197 28.07 26.80 -10.31
CA ASN A 197 28.77 26.34 -9.10
C ASN A 197 27.78 25.75 -8.06
N THR A 198 28.26 25.03 -7.06
CA THR A 198 27.45 24.52 -5.94
C THR A 198 26.64 25.64 -5.26
N SER A 199 27.24 26.81 -5.10
CA SER A 199 26.55 28.00 -4.60
C SER A 199 25.41 28.44 -5.52
N SER A 200 25.62 28.46 -6.83
CA SER A 200 24.58 28.78 -7.82
C SER A 200 23.43 27.78 -7.77
N PHE A 201 23.75 26.48 -7.61
CA PHE A 201 22.73 25.44 -7.41
C PHE A 201 21.89 25.73 -6.15
N LEU A 202 22.51 26.02 -5.01
CA LEU A 202 21.79 26.34 -3.77
C LEU A 202 20.91 27.59 -3.92
N TRP A 203 21.43 28.65 -4.56
CA TRP A 203 20.68 29.89 -4.80
C TRP A 203 19.48 29.73 -5.73
N VAL A 204 19.46 28.73 -6.61
CA VAL A 204 18.30 28.44 -7.47
C VAL A 204 17.37 27.43 -6.81
N PHE A 205 17.94 26.39 -6.21
CA PHE A 205 17.20 25.25 -5.69
C PHE A 205 16.41 25.58 -4.42
N LEU A 206 16.99 26.33 -3.48
CA LEU A 206 16.29 26.71 -2.25
C LEU A 206 15.06 27.59 -2.52
N PRO A 207 15.17 28.70 -3.30
CA PRO A 207 14.00 29.50 -3.64
C PRO A 207 12.97 28.72 -4.46
N TYR A 208 13.40 27.84 -5.37
CA TYR A 208 12.50 26.94 -6.08
C TYR A 208 11.68 26.06 -5.12
N LEU A 209 12.32 25.44 -4.13
CA LEU A 209 11.60 24.64 -3.12
C LEU A 209 10.59 25.49 -2.37
N CYS A 210 10.97 26.69 -1.92
CA CYS A 210 10.06 27.61 -1.22
C CYS A 210 8.87 28.03 -2.10
N LEU A 211 9.11 28.42 -3.35
CA LEU A 211 8.07 28.82 -4.30
C LEU A 211 7.15 27.65 -4.66
N ARG A 212 7.69 26.44 -4.81
CA ARG A 212 6.89 25.23 -5.02
C ARG A 212 5.95 24.97 -3.84
N MET A 213 6.43 25.13 -2.60
CA MET A 213 5.60 24.98 -1.41
C MET A 213 4.51 26.07 -1.36
N LEU A 214 4.86 27.31 -1.66
CA LEU A 214 3.92 28.43 -1.70
C LEU A 214 2.85 28.23 -2.78
N ASN A 215 3.23 27.75 -3.97
CA ASN A 215 2.29 27.48 -5.05
C ASN A 215 1.24 26.43 -4.66
N ASN A 216 1.63 25.39 -3.92
CA ASN A 216 0.68 24.40 -3.40
C ASN A 216 -0.35 25.01 -2.44
N TRP A 217 0.05 26.00 -1.63
CA TRP A 217 -0.88 26.73 -0.76
C TRP A 217 -1.82 27.63 -1.54
N ILE A 218 -1.31 28.31 -2.57
CA ILE A 218 -2.14 29.19 -3.43
C ILE A 218 -3.11 28.38 -4.28
N ALA A 219 -2.73 27.20 -4.77
CA ALA A 219 -3.58 26.37 -5.62
C ALA A 219 -4.75 25.70 -4.85
N LEU A 220 -4.60 25.50 -3.54
CA LEU A 220 -5.57 24.78 -2.69
C LEU A 220 -6.28 25.72 -1.72
N GLN A 221 -6.70 26.91 -2.19
CA GLN A 221 -7.42 27.87 -1.36
C GLN A 221 -8.70 27.25 -0.78
N GLY A 222 -8.93 27.45 0.52
CA GLY A 222 -10.06 26.86 1.25
C GLY A 222 -9.79 25.47 1.84
N VAL A 223 -8.65 24.84 1.54
CA VAL A 223 -8.19 23.62 2.22
C VAL A 223 -7.36 24.00 3.44
N LYS A 224 -7.53 23.29 4.56
CA LYS A 224 -6.72 23.49 5.77
C LYS A 224 -5.24 23.31 5.45
N SER A 225 -4.39 24.25 5.83
CA SER A 225 -2.94 24.21 5.55
C SER A 225 -2.27 22.94 6.10
N SER A 226 -2.76 22.43 7.24
CA SER A 226 -2.30 21.17 7.81
C SER A 226 -2.58 19.97 6.90
N SER A 227 -3.68 19.96 6.14
CA SER A 227 -3.99 18.92 5.16
C SER A 227 -3.07 18.99 3.94
N ILE A 228 -2.69 20.19 3.50
CA ILE A 228 -1.73 20.36 2.40
C ILE A 228 -0.36 19.82 2.80
N TRP A 229 0.06 20.08 4.03
CA TRP A 229 1.28 19.51 4.59
C TRP A 229 1.23 17.99 4.68
N VAL A 230 0.13 17.42 5.20
CA VAL A 230 -0.09 15.95 5.24
C VAL A 230 -0.01 15.33 3.85
N ALA A 231 -0.57 15.99 2.83
CA ALA A 231 -0.53 15.47 1.48
C ALA A 231 0.90 15.28 0.97
N GLN A 232 1.83 16.16 1.37
CA GLN A 232 3.26 16.02 1.05
C GLN A 232 3.91 14.88 1.82
N GLU A 233 3.60 14.75 3.11
CA GLU A 233 4.08 13.62 3.93
C GLU A 233 3.65 12.29 3.31
N VAL A 234 2.38 12.17 2.89
CA VAL A 234 1.84 10.98 2.22
C VAL A 234 2.48 10.76 0.85
N TRP A 235 2.79 11.83 0.11
CA TRP A 235 3.46 11.74 -1.18
C TRP A 235 4.87 11.15 -1.07
N TYR A 236 5.69 11.66 -0.14
CA TYR A 236 7.02 11.10 0.13
C TYR A 236 6.93 9.68 0.70
N SER A 237 6.19 9.50 1.78
CA SER A 237 6.12 8.20 2.47
C SER A 237 5.43 7.10 1.65
N GLY A 238 4.52 7.46 0.74
CA GLY A 238 3.89 6.54 -0.21
C GLY A 238 4.74 6.24 -1.45
N ALA A 239 5.83 6.98 -1.70
CA ALA A 239 6.53 6.95 -2.97
C ALA A 239 7.03 5.55 -3.38
N PHE A 240 7.64 4.83 -2.45
CA PHE A 240 8.11 3.47 -2.71
C PHE A 240 6.97 2.48 -2.93
N THR A 241 5.87 2.63 -2.19
CA THR A 241 4.67 1.81 -2.38
C THR A 241 4.09 2.02 -3.78
N ALA A 242 4.03 3.27 -4.24
CA ALA A 242 3.58 3.59 -5.58
C ALA A 242 4.54 3.05 -6.65
N PHE A 243 5.85 3.14 -6.44
CA PHE A 243 6.82 2.53 -7.35
C PHE A 243 6.65 1.01 -7.47
N LEU A 244 6.45 0.30 -6.36
CA LEU A 244 6.14 -1.13 -6.40
C LEU A 244 4.82 -1.41 -7.13
N GLY A 245 3.79 -0.58 -6.94
CA GLY A 245 2.52 -0.71 -7.66
C GLY A 245 2.66 -0.50 -9.17
N ILE A 246 3.51 0.44 -9.60
CA ILE A 246 3.84 0.65 -11.01
C ILE A 246 4.56 -0.57 -11.57
N LEU A 247 5.58 -1.09 -10.87
CA LEU A 247 6.30 -2.29 -11.29
C LEU A 247 5.38 -3.51 -11.36
N ASP A 248 4.48 -3.69 -10.39
CA ASP A 248 3.52 -4.79 -10.38
C ASP A 248 2.53 -4.69 -11.55
N ALA A 249 2.04 -3.49 -11.86
CA ALA A 249 1.18 -3.28 -13.03
C ALA A 249 1.89 -3.60 -14.35
N LEU A 250 3.15 -3.15 -14.50
CA LEU A 250 3.96 -3.42 -15.69
C LEU A 250 4.31 -4.91 -15.78
N TYR A 251 4.69 -5.53 -14.67
CA TYR A 251 5.02 -6.96 -14.63
C TYR A 251 3.81 -7.82 -15.00
N GLU A 252 2.64 -7.55 -14.43
CA GLU A 252 1.40 -8.24 -14.78
C GLU A 252 1.07 -8.09 -16.27
N LYS A 253 1.35 -6.91 -16.84
CA LYS A 253 1.14 -6.66 -18.26
C LYS A 253 2.05 -7.51 -19.16
N PHE A 254 3.34 -7.62 -18.83
CA PHE A 254 4.31 -8.33 -19.67
C PHE A 254 4.36 -9.83 -19.41
N MET A 255 4.17 -10.26 -18.17
CA MET A 255 4.32 -11.65 -17.74
C MET A 255 2.99 -12.38 -17.51
N GLY A 256 1.85 -11.67 -17.62
CA GLY A 256 0.51 -12.24 -17.48
C GLY A 256 0.14 -12.68 -16.05
N THR A 257 1.06 -12.52 -15.09
CA THR A 257 0.85 -12.80 -13.66
C THR A 257 1.37 -11.61 -12.86
N GLY A 258 0.61 -11.11 -11.89
CA GLY A 258 1.06 -10.00 -11.04
C GLY A 258 2.09 -10.46 -10.00
N LEU A 259 3.07 -9.60 -9.67
CA LEU A 259 4.01 -9.77 -8.56
C LEU A 259 3.28 -9.84 -7.22
N THR A 260 2.26 -9.00 -7.08
CA THR A 260 1.41 -8.96 -5.89
C THR A 260 -0.04 -9.08 -6.32
N GLY A 261 -0.55 -10.32 -6.38
CA GLY A 261 -1.97 -10.58 -6.64
C GLY A 261 -2.88 -9.67 -5.81
N TRP A 262 -4.12 -9.47 -6.23
CA TRP A 262 -5.07 -8.56 -5.56
C TRP A 262 -5.33 -8.98 -4.11
N LYS A 263 -4.53 -8.48 -3.17
CA LYS A 263 -4.70 -8.75 -1.74
C LYS A 263 -5.89 -7.94 -1.21
N SER A 264 -6.72 -8.58 -0.39
CA SER A 264 -7.93 -7.96 0.16
C SER A 264 -7.60 -6.78 1.07
N THR A 265 -8.42 -5.72 1.01
CA THR A 265 -8.48 -4.72 2.10
C THR A 265 -9.25 -5.36 3.23
N GLY A 266 -8.63 -5.55 4.40
CA GLY A 266 -9.37 -5.93 5.61
C GLY A 266 -8.86 -7.17 6.33
N GLU A 267 -7.92 -7.93 5.77
CA GLU A 267 -7.13 -8.84 6.61
C GLU A 267 -6.22 -7.96 7.45
N GLY A 268 -6.36 -8.04 8.79
CA GLY A 268 -5.70 -7.24 9.83
C GLY A 268 -4.17 -7.34 9.85
N THR A 269 -3.54 -7.15 8.70
CA THR A 269 -2.11 -7.07 8.50
C THR A 269 -1.66 -5.78 9.17
N ARG A 270 -0.97 -5.92 10.29
CA ARG A 270 -0.48 -4.78 11.07
C ARG A 270 0.83 -4.22 10.54
N THR A 271 1.65 -5.11 9.95
CA THR A 271 2.99 -4.82 9.46
C THR A 271 3.19 -5.35 8.05
N THR A 272 3.88 -4.61 7.19
CA THR A 272 4.26 -5.04 5.85
C THR A 272 5.74 -4.81 5.60
N LYS A 273 6.35 -5.63 4.72
CA LYS A 273 7.76 -5.48 4.34
C LYS A 273 8.05 -4.13 3.65
N ILE A 274 7.01 -3.50 3.09
CA ILE A 274 7.11 -2.20 2.42
C ILE A 274 7.48 -1.09 3.41
N GLU A 275 7.10 -1.21 4.69
CA GLU A 275 7.41 -0.24 5.74
C GLU A 275 8.92 -0.07 5.98
N TYR A 276 9.70 -1.16 5.82
CA TYR A 276 11.15 -1.13 6.04
C TYR A 276 11.86 -0.15 5.11
N PHE A 277 11.35 0.10 3.91
CA PHE A 277 11.99 1.06 3.00
C PHE A 277 12.09 2.45 3.63
N ASN A 278 10.97 2.98 4.12
CA ASN A 278 10.95 4.31 4.73
C ASN A 278 11.79 4.33 6.02
N ILE A 279 11.79 3.25 6.80
CA ILE A 279 12.60 3.13 8.02
C ILE A 279 14.10 3.20 7.67
N ILE A 280 14.55 2.42 6.68
CA ILE A 280 15.96 2.37 6.25
C ILE A 280 16.39 3.72 5.68
N VAL A 281 15.60 4.31 4.78
CA VAL A 281 15.91 5.62 4.19
C VAL A 281 16.01 6.69 5.27
N SER A 282 15.06 6.74 6.22
CA SER A 282 15.13 7.69 7.33
C SER A 282 16.33 7.45 8.24
N ALA A 283 16.70 6.20 8.53
CA ALA A 283 17.90 5.90 9.32
C ALA A 283 19.18 6.39 8.63
N LEU A 284 19.31 6.17 7.31
CA LEU A 284 20.42 6.68 6.52
C LEU A 284 20.45 8.22 6.51
N LEU A 285 19.29 8.87 6.34
CA LEU A 285 19.21 10.34 6.39
C LEU A 285 19.62 10.88 7.77
N ILE A 286 19.15 10.29 8.87
CA ILE A 286 19.53 10.69 10.24
C ILE A 286 21.04 10.59 10.41
N PHE A 287 21.64 9.45 10.05
CA PHE A 287 23.09 9.25 10.19
C PHE A 287 23.90 10.22 9.32
N GLY A 288 23.47 10.44 8.07
CA GLY A 288 24.07 11.42 7.18
C GLY A 288 24.00 12.85 7.72
N ILE A 289 22.84 13.26 8.27
CA ILE A 289 22.66 14.58 8.89
C ILE A 289 23.64 14.76 10.05
N ILE A 290 23.77 13.76 10.93
CA ILE A 290 24.70 13.83 12.06
C ILE A 290 26.14 14.01 11.57
N ILE A 291 26.58 13.24 10.57
CA ILE A 291 27.91 13.39 9.97
C ILE A 291 28.11 14.81 9.42
N ARG A 292 27.12 15.34 8.68
CA ARG A 292 27.21 16.69 8.09
C ARG A 292 27.22 17.80 9.13
N LEU A 293 26.51 17.63 10.24
CA LEU A 293 26.57 18.56 11.36
C LEU A 293 27.94 18.54 12.05
N ILE A 294 28.57 17.38 12.18
CA ILE A 294 29.95 17.27 12.70
C ILE A 294 30.93 17.99 11.76
N ILE A 295 30.84 17.76 10.44
CA ILE A 295 31.68 18.44 9.44
C ILE A 295 31.45 19.95 9.48
N PHE A 296 30.20 20.40 9.58
CA PHE A 296 29.86 21.82 9.67
C PHE A 296 30.53 22.52 10.87
N LEU A 297 30.67 21.83 11.99
CA LEU A 297 31.32 22.35 13.19
C LEU A 297 32.86 22.24 13.12
N ALA A 298 33.38 21.22 12.44
CA ALA A 298 34.81 20.91 12.40
C ALA A 298 35.58 21.65 11.29
N ASP A 299 34.94 21.92 10.15
CA ASP A 299 35.59 22.48 8.95
C ASP A 299 34.95 23.82 8.56
N SER A 300 35.77 24.83 8.22
CA SER A 300 35.29 26.15 7.77
C SER A 300 34.96 26.19 6.28
N ASP A 301 35.64 25.40 5.46
CA ASP A 301 35.64 25.59 4.01
C ASP A 301 34.41 24.93 3.36
N ASP A 302 33.90 23.86 3.99
CA ASP A 302 32.74 23.09 3.51
C ASP A 302 31.40 23.44 4.20
N ARG A 303 31.34 24.52 5.00
CA ARG A 303 30.16 24.85 5.82
C ARG A 303 28.87 25.01 5.02
N LEU A 304 28.93 25.66 3.87
CA LEU A 304 27.73 25.89 3.05
C LEU A 304 27.19 24.57 2.46
N ALA A 305 28.08 23.70 1.99
CA ALA A 305 27.71 22.39 1.46
C ALA A 305 27.22 21.45 2.57
N ALA A 306 27.88 21.47 3.74
CA ALA A 306 27.47 20.72 4.92
C ALA A 306 26.08 21.16 5.41
N PHE A 307 25.83 22.46 5.50
CA PHE A 307 24.53 23.00 5.87
C PHE A 307 23.46 22.69 4.83
N GLY A 308 23.74 22.94 3.54
CA GLY A 308 22.78 22.72 2.45
C GLY A 308 22.35 21.27 2.31
N SER A 309 23.31 20.33 2.43
CA SER A 309 23.03 18.90 2.39
C SER A 309 22.27 18.41 3.62
N ALA A 310 22.63 18.86 4.82
CA ALA A 310 21.89 18.55 6.06
C ALA A 310 20.46 19.12 6.03
N PHE A 311 20.28 20.35 5.54
CA PHE A 311 18.98 20.98 5.39
C PHE A 311 18.10 20.20 4.40
N PHE A 312 18.62 19.87 3.21
CA PHE A 312 17.87 19.14 2.21
C PHE A 312 17.46 17.73 2.69
N ALA A 313 18.39 17.00 3.31
CA ALA A 313 18.10 15.73 3.96
C ALA A 313 17.07 15.86 5.08
N GLY A 314 17.18 16.92 5.89
CA GLY A 314 16.25 17.24 6.98
C GLY A 314 14.82 17.49 6.51
N VAL A 315 14.65 18.25 5.42
CA VAL A 315 13.32 18.49 4.82
C VAL A 315 12.66 17.17 4.43
N ILE A 316 13.39 16.26 3.79
CA ILE A 316 12.85 14.94 3.40
C ILE A 316 12.58 14.07 4.63
N LEU A 317 13.48 14.07 5.61
CA LEU A 317 13.31 13.33 6.86
C LEU A 317 12.02 13.74 7.58
N ILE A 318 11.75 15.04 7.72
CA ILE A 318 10.54 15.56 8.36
C ILE A 318 9.28 15.08 7.63
N GLN A 319 9.31 15.00 6.30
CA GLN A 319 8.17 14.51 5.50
C GLN A 319 7.96 12.99 5.64
N LEU A 320 9.03 12.22 5.85
CA LEU A 320 8.97 10.76 6.06
C LEU A 320 8.60 10.38 7.50
N TRP A 321 9.00 11.21 8.47
CA TRP A 321 8.97 10.90 9.90
C TRP A 321 7.60 10.42 10.44
N PRO A 322 6.45 11.03 10.08
CA PRO A 322 5.16 10.60 10.61
C PRO A 322 4.81 9.14 10.25
N MET A 323 5.13 8.68 9.03
CA MET A 323 4.90 7.28 8.68
C MET A 323 5.92 6.35 9.33
N VAL A 324 7.18 6.78 9.42
CA VAL A 324 8.25 5.99 10.03
C VAL A 324 8.00 5.77 11.52
N SER A 325 7.67 6.82 12.26
CA SER A 325 7.34 6.73 13.69
C SER A 325 6.14 5.82 13.96
N MET A 326 5.09 5.87 13.13
CA MET A 326 3.97 4.93 13.22
C MET A 326 4.39 3.48 12.90
N SER A 327 5.21 3.28 11.87
CA SER A 327 5.70 1.95 11.48
C SER A 327 6.57 1.36 12.60
N LEU A 328 7.47 2.16 13.17
CA LEU A 328 8.28 1.77 14.32
C LEU A 328 7.43 1.46 15.55
N TYR A 329 6.37 2.22 15.81
CA TYR A 329 5.45 1.90 16.90
C TYR A 329 4.75 0.56 16.68
N GLU A 330 4.30 0.28 15.45
CA GLU A 330 3.69 -1.01 15.13
C GLU A 330 4.67 -2.17 15.32
N LEU A 331 5.89 -2.03 14.83
CA LEU A 331 6.94 -3.07 14.87
C LEU A 331 7.56 -3.25 16.26
N LEU A 332 7.81 -2.18 17.01
CA LEU A 332 8.54 -2.26 18.29
C LEU A 332 7.62 -2.37 19.50
N ILE A 333 6.39 -1.85 19.43
CA ILE A 333 5.49 -1.77 20.58
C ILE A 333 4.27 -2.66 20.39
N ASN A 334 3.53 -2.52 19.30
CA ASN A 334 2.29 -3.27 19.11
C ASN A 334 2.53 -4.74 18.70
N GLU A 335 3.72 -5.10 18.21
CA GLU A 335 4.07 -6.49 17.90
C GLU A 335 4.04 -7.37 19.15
N TYR A 336 4.58 -6.89 20.28
CA TYR A 336 4.74 -7.64 21.53
C TYR A 336 3.51 -7.60 22.45
N LYS A 337 2.48 -6.83 22.11
CA LYS A 337 1.26 -6.71 22.92
C LYS A 337 0.23 -7.76 22.54
N PRO A 338 -0.53 -8.31 23.50
CA PRO A 338 -1.70 -9.12 23.20
C PRO A 338 -2.75 -8.28 22.45
N SER A 339 -3.57 -8.94 21.62
CA SER A 339 -4.41 -8.28 20.60
C SER A 339 -5.40 -7.24 21.14
N ASP A 340 -5.83 -7.42 22.38
CA ASP A 340 -6.74 -6.57 23.15
C ASP A 340 -6.07 -5.30 23.71
N GLU A 341 -4.74 -5.27 23.83
CA GLU A 341 -3.97 -4.12 24.34
C GLU A 341 -3.29 -3.28 23.25
N LYS A 342 -3.43 -3.69 21.97
CA LYS A 342 -2.82 -2.96 20.84
C LYS A 342 -3.51 -1.61 20.68
N LYS A 343 -2.71 -0.54 20.71
CA LYS A 343 -3.22 0.82 20.54
C LYS A 343 -3.12 1.24 19.09
N GLU A 344 -4.23 1.71 18.54
CA GLU A 344 -4.24 2.40 17.26
C GLU A 344 -3.82 3.86 17.49
N LEU A 345 -2.69 4.25 16.91
CA LEU A 345 -2.19 5.62 17.03
C LEU A 345 -2.78 6.51 15.94
N GLY A 346 -3.35 7.63 16.37
CA GLY A 346 -3.58 8.77 15.48
C GLY A 346 -2.31 9.61 15.30
N ARG A 347 -2.22 10.38 14.21
CA ARG A 347 -1.07 11.24 13.85
C ARG A 347 -0.54 12.13 14.97
N PHE A 348 -1.42 12.62 15.85
CA PHE A 348 -1.06 13.52 16.96
C PHE A 348 -0.85 12.80 18.30
N LYS A 349 -0.77 11.47 18.30
CA LYS A 349 -0.52 10.64 19.50
C LYS A 349 0.83 9.91 19.40
N ILE A 350 1.74 10.37 18.55
CA ILE A 350 3.12 9.86 18.52
C ILE A 350 3.75 10.22 19.88
N PRO A 351 4.28 9.26 20.64
CA PRO A 351 4.88 9.56 21.93
C PRO A 351 6.03 10.56 21.79
N ASN A 352 6.07 11.58 22.65
CA ASN A 352 7.07 12.66 22.59
C ASN A 352 8.54 12.18 22.69
N TRP A 353 8.80 10.93 23.09
CA TRP A 353 10.14 10.36 23.15
C TRP A 353 10.64 9.78 21.81
N LEU A 354 9.80 9.77 20.78
CA LEU A 354 10.18 9.42 19.41
C LEU A 354 10.62 10.65 18.60
N ILE A 355 10.26 11.87 19.00
CA ILE A 355 10.74 13.14 18.41
C ILE A 355 11.98 13.56 19.18
#